data_AF-A0A7W5CEE6-F1
#
_entry.id   AF-A0A7W5CEE6-F1
#
_cell.length_a   1.000
_cell.length_b   1.000
_cell.length_c   1.000
_cell.angle_alpha   90.00
_cell.angle_beta   90.00
_cell.angle_gamma   90.00
#
_symmetry.space_group_name_H-M   'P 1'
#
loop_
_entity.id
_entity.type
_entity.pdbx_description
1 polymer ?
#
loop_
_entity_poly.entity_id
_entity_poly.type
_entity_poly.pdbx_seq_one_letter_code
_entity_poly.pdbx_strand_id
1 'polypeptide(L)'
;MAKVLERASKAAGLWGLEQDCRYPLIVKSGTNEAGREIRYFFNYSDASISFTYSYEVGTELLSNRKVCINEQIELDRWGVAIVESVTS
;
A
#
# COMPACT_ATOMS: atom_id res chain seq x y z
N MET A 1 -7.71 10.72 -19.41
CA MET A 1 -8.69 10.79 -18.31
C MET A 1 -8.09 11.04 -16.91
N ALA A 2 -6.81 10.77 -16.64
CA ALA A 2 -6.21 10.95 -15.30
C ALA A 2 -6.00 12.41 -14.82
N LYS A 3 -5.98 13.41 -15.72
CA LYS A 3 -5.60 14.80 -15.37
C LYS A 3 -6.65 15.58 -14.57
N VAL A 4 -7.94 15.26 -14.69
CA VAL A 4 -8.99 16.03 -14.00
C VAL A 4 -9.06 15.64 -12.53
N LEU A 5 -8.97 14.33 -12.25
CA LEU A 5 -8.93 13.81 -10.88
C LEU A 5 -7.68 14.30 -10.15
N GLU A 6 -6.52 14.32 -10.83
CA GLU A 6 -5.29 14.86 -10.24
C GLU A 6 -5.44 16.32 -9.78
N ARG A 7 -6.01 17.17 -10.63
CA ARG A 7 -6.18 18.59 -10.31
C ARG A 7 -7.18 18.81 -9.17
N ALA A 8 -8.26 18.03 -9.15
CA ALA A 8 -9.26 18.08 -8.07
C ALA A 8 -8.66 17.64 -6.72
N SER A 9 -7.89 16.55 -6.70
CA SER A 9 -7.20 16.06 -5.51
C SER A 9 -6.16 17.04 -4.97
N LYS A 10 -5.36 17.67 -5.86
CA LYS A 10 -4.40 18.73 -5.48
C LYS A 10 -5.10 19.96 -4.92
N ALA A 11 -6.19 20.41 -5.56
CA ALA A 11 -6.95 21.58 -5.11
C ALA A 11 -7.63 21.36 -3.75
N ALA A 12 -7.99 20.12 -3.42
CA ALA A 12 -8.61 19.76 -2.14
C ALA A 12 -7.59 19.54 -1.01
N GLY A 13 -6.27 19.66 -1.26
CA GLY A 13 -5.24 19.36 -0.26
C GLY A 13 -5.13 17.86 0.09
N LEU A 14 -5.79 17.00 -0.67
CA LEU A 14 -5.82 15.54 -0.49
C LEU A 14 -4.71 14.83 -1.28
N TRP A 15 -3.75 15.59 -1.80
CA TRP A 15 -2.62 15.08 -2.57
C TRP A 15 -1.49 14.64 -1.62
N GLY A 16 -1.63 13.44 -1.06
CA GLY A 16 -0.62 12.78 -0.22
C GLY A 16 0.00 11.55 -0.90
N LEU A 17 0.99 10.93 -0.23
CA LEU A 17 1.68 9.71 -0.67
C LEU A 17 0.72 8.57 -1.08
N GLU A 18 -0.51 8.59 -0.58
CA GLU A 18 -1.54 7.59 -0.83
C GLU A 18 -2.09 7.62 -2.27
N GLN A 19 -1.82 8.68 -3.04
CA GLN A 19 -2.28 8.80 -4.43
C GLN A 19 -1.33 8.17 -5.48
N ASP A 20 -0.27 7.46 -5.05
CA ASP A 20 0.46 6.55 -5.94
C ASP A 20 -0.27 5.20 -6.13
N CYS A 21 -1.59 5.18 -5.90
CA CYS A 21 -2.51 4.13 -6.38
C CYS A 21 -2.56 4.14 -7.91
N ARG A 22 -1.46 3.75 -8.52
CA ARG A 22 -1.28 3.70 -9.96
C ARG A 22 -1.23 2.23 -10.35
N TYR A 23 -2.10 1.88 -11.29
CA TYR A 23 -2.02 0.57 -11.95
C TYR A 23 -0.55 0.26 -12.31
N PRO A 24 -0.05 -0.94 -12.00
CA PRO A 24 -0.78 -2.14 -11.55
C PRO A 24 -0.90 -2.35 -10.03
N LEU A 25 -0.26 -1.52 -9.20
CA LEU A 25 -0.24 -1.68 -7.73
C LEU A 25 -1.30 -0.77 -7.08
N ILE A 26 -2.30 -1.37 -6.46
CA ILE A 26 -3.33 -0.63 -5.75
C ILE A 26 -3.10 -0.77 -4.25
N VAL A 27 -2.99 0.35 -3.56
CA VAL A 27 -2.81 0.41 -2.11
C VAL A 27 -4.11 0.83 -1.45
N LYS A 28 -4.51 0.15 -0.38
CA LYS A 28 -5.66 0.54 0.45
C LYS A 28 -5.22 0.55 1.91
N SER A 29 -5.65 1.54 2.67
CA SER A 29 -5.46 1.61 4.12
C SER A 29 -6.80 1.42 4.84
N GLY A 30 -6.73 0.96 6.08
CA GLY A 30 -7.85 0.85 6.98
C GLY A 30 -7.37 0.73 8.42
N THR A 31 -8.29 0.74 9.38
CA THR A 31 -7.98 0.56 10.80
C THR A 31 -8.70 -0.69 11.28
N ASN A 32 -7.98 -1.56 12.01
CA ASN A 32 -8.58 -2.76 12.58
C ASN A 32 -9.33 -2.47 13.89
N GLU A 33 -10.00 -3.48 14.45
CA GLU A 33 -10.73 -3.37 15.72
C GLU A 33 -9.82 -3.02 16.91
N ALA A 34 -8.52 -3.28 16.80
CA ALA A 34 -7.51 -2.93 17.79
C ALA A 34 -6.95 -1.49 17.62
N GLY A 35 -7.48 -0.71 16.67
CA GLY A 35 -7.02 0.67 16.41
C GLY A 35 -5.70 0.76 15.64
N ARG A 36 -5.21 -0.33 15.06
CA ARG A 36 -3.96 -0.37 14.28
C ARG A 36 -4.24 -0.10 12.80
N GLU A 37 -3.34 0.63 12.15
CA GLU A 37 -3.38 0.84 10.71
C GLU A 37 -3.02 -0.46 9.98
N ILE A 38 -3.88 -0.90 9.06
CA ILE A 38 -3.63 -2.00 8.14
C ILE A 38 -3.58 -1.45 6.72
N ARG A 39 -2.51 -1.80 6.00
CA ARG A 39 -2.32 -1.44 4.60
C ARG A 39 -2.31 -2.68 3.72
N TYR A 40 -3.14 -2.68 2.70
CA TYR A 40 -3.32 -3.72 1.71
C TYR A 40 -2.68 -3.29 0.39
N PHE A 41 -1.86 -4.16 -0.17
CA PHE A 41 -1.17 -3.97 -1.44
C PHE A 41 -1.67 -5.02 -2.41
N PHE A 42 -2.32 -4.61 -3.49
CA PHE A 42 -2.90 -5.50 -4.49
C PHE A 42 -2.16 -5.35 -5.81
N ASN A 43 -1.64 -6.45 -6.33
CA ASN A 43 -1.16 -6.53 -7.70
C ASN A 43 -2.32 -6.89 -8.64
N TYR A 44 -2.90 -5.91 -9.33
CA TYR A 44 -3.95 -6.16 -10.33
C TYR A 44 -3.37 -6.39 -11.72
N SER A 45 -2.34 -7.24 -11.82
CA SER A 45 -1.75 -7.62 -13.10
C SER A 45 -1.32 -9.09 -13.13
N ASP A 46 -1.16 -9.62 -14.33
CA ASP A 46 -0.68 -10.98 -14.57
C ASP A 46 0.85 -11.11 -14.50
N ALA A 47 1.56 -10.02 -14.17
CA ALA A 47 3.01 -10.00 -13.99
C ALA A 47 3.36 -9.88 -12.50
N SER A 48 4.51 -10.40 -12.09
CA SER A 48 5.06 -10.10 -10.76
C SER A 48 5.52 -8.63 -10.71
N ILE A 49 5.32 -8.00 -9.56
CA ILE A 49 5.72 -6.62 -9.32
C ILE A 49 6.53 -6.55 -8.03
N SER A 50 7.52 -5.67 -8.02
CA SER A 50 8.28 -5.36 -6.81
C SER A 50 8.19 -3.87 -6.51
N PHE A 51 7.96 -3.52 -5.25
CA PHE A 51 7.90 -2.14 -4.81
C PHE A 51 8.62 -1.94 -3.47
N THR A 52 9.08 -0.72 -3.23
CA THR A 52 9.71 -0.34 -1.96
C THR A 52 8.65 0.04 -0.95
N TYR A 53 8.68 -0.59 0.23
CA TYR A 53 7.78 -0.29 1.33
C TYR A 53 8.24 0.96 2.07
N SER A 54 7.58 2.10 1.87
CA SER A 54 7.96 3.39 2.46
C SER A 54 7.20 3.74 3.75
N TYR A 55 6.47 2.79 4.31
CA TYR A 55 5.62 3.02 5.48
C TYR A 55 6.29 2.54 6.78
N GLU A 56 5.62 2.76 7.91
CA GLU A 56 6.11 2.36 9.24
C GLU A 56 6.31 0.85 9.33
N VAL A 57 7.24 0.43 10.21
CA VAL A 57 7.48 -1.00 10.49
C VAL A 57 6.16 -1.70 10.80
N GLY A 58 5.96 -2.82 10.14
CA GLY A 58 4.73 -3.58 10.24
C GLY A 58 4.97 -5.07 10.21
N THR A 59 3.89 -5.82 10.39
CA THR A 59 3.86 -7.27 10.22
C THR A 59 2.99 -7.59 9.00
N GLU A 60 3.57 -8.27 8.01
CA GLU A 60 2.82 -8.85 6.91
C GLU A 60 2.05 -10.07 7.42
N LEU A 61 0.72 -9.98 7.43
CA LEU A 61 -0.15 -10.95 8.10
C LEU A 61 -0.24 -12.29 7.38
N LEU A 62 -0.07 -12.31 6.05
CA LEU A 62 -0.20 -13.54 5.25
C LEU A 62 1.00 -14.48 5.43
N SER A 63 2.22 -13.92 5.38
CA SER A 63 3.46 -14.66 5.60
C SER A 63 3.95 -14.63 7.05
N ASN A 64 3.24 -13.92 7.93
CA ASN A 64 3.61 -13.65 9.33
C ASN A 64 5.05 -13.09 9.49
N ARG A 65 5.51 -12.31 8.51
CA ARG A 65 6.86 -11.74 8.49
C ARG A 65 6.85 -10.28 8.91
N LYS A 66 7.91 -9.81 9.55
CA LYS A 66 8.10 -8.38 9.79
C LYS A 66 8.59 -7.71 8.51
N VAL A 67 8.07 -6.52 8.23
CA VAL A 67 8.44 -5.69 7.09
C VAL A 67 9.00 -4.38 7.61
N CYS A 68 10.19 -4.02 7.15
CA CYS A 68 10.87 -2.79 7.53
C CYS A 68 10.67 -1.67 6.51
N ILE A 69 10.83 -0.43 6.97
CA ILE A 69 10.88 0.73 6.07
C ILE A 69 12.04 0.58 5.07
N ASN A 70 11.77 0.89 3.80
CA ASN A 70 12.62 0.68 2.63
C ASN A 70 12.88 -0.80 2.25
N GLU A 71 12.14 -1.76 2.81
CA GLU A 71 12.22 -3.14 2.35
C GLU A 71 11.55 -3.29 0.97
N GLN A 72 12.12 -4.13 0.12
CA GLN A 72 11.52 -4.47 -1.16
C GLN A 72 10.51 -5.60 -0.97
N ILE A 73 9.24 -5.35 -1.30
CA ILE A 73 8.19 -6.35 -1.31
C ILE A 73 7.97 -6.79 -2.75
N GLU A 74 8.03 -8.11 -2.97
CA GLU A 74 7.64 -8.73 -4.23
C GLU A 74 6.24 -9.33 -4.09
N LEU A 75 5.39 -9.04 -5.07
CA LEU A 75 4.07 -9.64 -5.21
C LEU A 75 4.05 -10.43 -6.51
N ASP A 76 3.66 -11.70 -6.43
CA ASP A 76 3.38 -12.52 -7.59
C ASP A 76 2.17 -11.99 -8.38
N ARG A 77 1.90 -12.54 -9.56
CA ARG A 77 0.71 -12.21 -10.36
C ARG A 77 -0.57 -12.35 -9.52
N TRP A 78 -1.44 -11.34 -9.57
CA TRP A 78 -2.65 -11.28 -8.73
C TRP A 78 -2.40 -11.37 -7.22
N GLY A 79 -1.14 -11.19 -6.78
CA GLY A 79 -0.70 -11.30 -5.40
C GLY A 79 -1.20 -10.14 -4.53
N VAL A 80 -1.29 -10.42 -3.24
CA VAL A 80 -1.67 -9.45 -2.21
C VAL A 80 -0.71 -9.51 -1.04
N ALA A 81 -0.32 -8.36 -0.51
CA ALA A 81 0.33 -8.24 0.80
C ALA A 81 -0.55 -7.41 1.73
N ILE A 82 -0.61 -7.82 2.99
CA ILE A 82 -1.39 -7.15 4.03
C ILE A 82 -0.44 -6.86 5.17
N VAL A 83 -0.14 -5.59 5.40
CA VAL A 83 0.82 -5.16 6.44
C VAL A 83 0.06 -4.42 7.52
N GLU A 84 0.15 -4.91 8.75
CA GLU A 84 -0.35 -4.23 9.95
C GLU A 84 0.79 -3.42 10.59
N SER A 85 0.60 -2.12 10.77
CA SER A 85 1.55 -1.25 11.46
C SER A 85 1.67 -1.65 12.93
N VAL A 86 2.90 -1.75 13.43
CA VAL A 86 3.14 -1.98 14.85
C VAL A 86 3.13 -0.63 15.56
N THR A 87 2.01 -0.31 16.22
CA THR A 87 1.97 0.82 17.16
C THR A 87 3.01 0.58 18.25
N SER A 88 4.04 1.44 18.33
CA SER A 88 4.92 1.52 19.50
C SER A 88 4.31 2.40 20.57
#